data_AF-A0A167F5M9-F1
#
_entry.id   AF-A0A167F5M9-F1
#
_cell.length_a   1.000
_cell.length_b   1.000
_cell.length_c   1.000
_cell.angle_alpha   90.00
_cell.angle_beta   90.00
_cell.angle_gamma   90.00
#
_symmetry.space_group_name_H-M   'P 1'
#
loop_
_entity.id
_entity.type
_entity.pdbx_description
1 polymer ?
#
loop_
_entity_poly.entity_id
_entity_poly.type
_entity_poly.pdbx_seq_one_letter_code
_entity_poly.pdbx_strand_id
1 'polypeptide(L)'
;MLEDSPLTNAGTGSNLNSLGNVECDASIIDSKTMLGTGVAALSGVKNPISVAKKLGDDIIAEKTCQSDSGSSDTTGTSSTASKYIKWGLSRPLFLSGTGAYDYSVSSSCELISPTDQKTAAAQRYFDKWSAIIGDPITPNTSTIDANGFTSNAQAETYSTSTSTSSTSNNNYTTGDPSASSLVDGDSDLDEKLNDTVGVICGDRYGNIALCSSSGGNSLKPPGRIGPAALIGPGTALKKQLNSTNATRNTVTKITACCSTGHGEDIITTNLSALVCDKLISAADNENDILTSLFKNDLPNTFPYLQSSPLYLGCLTVSATYGTNNPTHHRPLLTFAHTTESMIISYASPTHPRPTVIKSRTTRAGRVSVGGALL
;
A
#
# COMPACT_ATOMS: atom_id res chain seq x y z
N MET A 1 14.37 5.90 -1.82
CA MET A 1 14.92 5.53 -0.50
C MET A 1 14.29 4.26 0.04
N LEU A 2 12.99 4.22 0.42
CA LEU A 2 12.39 2.99 0.93
C LEU A 2 12.44 1.85 -0.11
N GLU A 3 12.07 2.14 -1.37
CA GLU A 3 12.19 1.18 -2.49
C GLU A 3 13.63 0.68 -2.78
N ASP A 4 14.67 1.41 -2.34
CA ASP A 4 16.06 0.99 -2.54
C ASP A 4 16.51 0.00 -1.45
N SER A 5 15.72 -0.11 -0.37
CA SER A 5 16.01 -1.04 0.72
C SER A 5 15.65 -2.46 0.30
N PRO A 6 16.56 -3.44 0.46
CA PRO A 6 16.23 -4.85 0.23
C PRO A 6 15.30 -5.42 1.32
N LEU A 7 15.09 -4.69 2.42
CA LEU A 7 14.25 -5.10 3.56
C LEU A 7 12.77 -4.76 3.40
N THR A 8 12.38 -4.11 2.30
CA THR A 8 10.98 -3.72 2.08
C THR A 8 10.46 -4.40 0.85
N ASN A 9 9.20 -4.85 0.88
CA ASN A 9 8.54 -5.42 -0.28
C ASN A 9 8.08 -4.30 -1.24
N ALA A 10 9.05 -3.59 -1.80
CA ALA A 10 8.87 -2.53 -2.79
C ALA A 10 10.22 -2.28 -3.50
N GLY A 11 10.19 -1.96 -4.80
CA GLY A 11 11.41 -1.73 -5.58
C GLY A 11 12.36 -2.93 -5.52
N THR A 12 13.56 -2.73 -4.98
CA THR A 12 14.64 -3.72 -4.88
C THR A 12 14.26 -4.94 -4.03
N GLY A 13 13.57 -4.76 -2.90
CA GLY A 13 13.21 -5.88 -2.00
C GLY A 13 11.90 -6.58 -2.36
N SER A 14 11.34 -6.33 -3.54
CA SER A 14 10.03 -6.85 -3.94
C SER A 14 9.96 -8.37 -3.99
N ASN A 15 8.80 -8.91 -3.58
CA ASN A 15 8.46 -10.30 -3.77
C ASN A 15 8.43 -10.69 -5.26
N LEU A 16 8.70 -11.96 -5.53
CA LEU A 16 8.65 -12.54 -6.87
C LEU A 16 7.24 -13.09 -7.17
N ASN A 17 6.75 -12.87 -8.39
CA ASN A 17 5.53 -13.47 -8.92
C ASN A 17 5.73 -14.96 -9.22
N SER A 18 4.69 -15.67 -9.66
CA SER A 18 4.76 -17.13 -9.91
C SER A 18 5.76 -17.54 -11.01
N LEU A 19 6.21 -16.60 -11.84
CA LEU A 19 7.26 -16.80 -12.85
C LEU A 19 8.66 -16.43 -12.33
N GLY A 20 8.78 -16.15 -11.03
CA GLY A 20 10.02 -15.73 -10.40
C GLY A 20 10.44 -14.31 -10.76
N ASN A 21 9.55 -13.45 -11.27
CA ASN A 21 9.87 -12.09 -11.70
C ASN A 21 9.32 -11.03 -10.74
N VAL A 22 9.98 -9.88 -10.68
CA VAL A 22 9.51 -8.71 -9.90
C VAL A 22 8.49 -7.93 -10.72
N GLU A 23 7.37 -7.59 -10.09
CA GLU A 23 6.34 -6.70 -10.62
C GLU A 23 5.88 -5.77 -9.51
N CYS A 24 6.02 -4.47 -9.70
CA CYS A 24 5.74 -3.47 -8.67
C CYS A 24 4.51 -2.63 -8.97
N ASP A 25 3.86 -2.18 -7.91
CA ASP A 25 2.69 -1.32 -7.89
C ASP A 25 3.02 -0.07 -7.09
N ALA A 26 2.79 1.13 -7.64
CA ALA A 26 3.08 2.38 -6.95
C ALA A 26 2.16 3.52 -7.36
N SER A 27 1.86 4.44 -6.44
CA SER A 27 1.01 5.60 -6.70
C SER A 27 1.42 6.82 -5.87
N ILE A 28 1.10 8.00 -6.38
CA ILE A 28 1.33 9.29 -5.73
C ILE A 28 0.16 10.23 -5.95
N ILE A 29 -0.15 11.04 -4.94
CA ILE A 29 -1.15 12.11 -4.98
C ILE A 29 -0.65 13.34 -4.20
N ASP A 30 -0.96 14.54 -4.68
CA ASP A 30 -0.66 15.79 -3.99
C ASP A 30 -1.90 16.68 -3.79
N SER A 31 -1.93 17.42 -2.69
CA SER A 31 -3.06 18.27 -2.34
C SER A 31 -3.11 19.58 -3.13
N LYS A 32 -2.02 20.00 -3.77
CA LYS A 32 -1.98 21.29 -4.49
C LYS A 32 -2.76 21.17 -5.80
N THR A 33 -2.53 20.09 -6.54
CA THR A 33 -3.19 19.81 -7.82
C THR A 33 -4.40 18.89 -7.67
N MET A 34 -4.48 18.13 -6.57
CA MET A 34 -5.41 17.01 -6.39
C MET A 34 -5.23 15.91 -7.46
N LEU A 35 -4.10 15.88 -8.17
CA LEU A 35 -3.77 14.89 -9.18
C LEU A 35 -3.20 13.64 -8.52
N GLY A 36 -3.82 12.49 -8.78
CA GLY A 36 -3.28 11.18 -8.44
C GLY A 36 -2.82 10.45 -9.71
N THR A 37 -1.67 9.77 -9.62
CA THR A 37 -1.12 8.96 -10.72
C THR A 37 -0.53 7.67 -10.18
N GLY A 38 -0.45 6.63 -11.02
CA GLY A 38 0.05 5.33 -10.60
C GLY A 38 0.61 4.48 -11.72
N VAL A 39 1.37 3.47 -11.32
CA VAL A 39 1.87 2.39 -12.17
C VAL A 39 1.59 1.05 -11.53
N ALA A 40 1.31 0.03 -12.33
CA ALA A 40 1.04 -1.31 -11.84
C ALA A 40 1.71 -2.40 -12.66
N ALA A 41 1.98 -3.53 -12.01
CA ALA A 41 2.69 -4.66 -12.60
C ALA A 41 3.96 -4.23 -13.38
N LEU A 42 4.66 -3.22 -12.86
CA LEU A 42 5.83 -2.62 -13.50
C LEU A 42 7.08 -3.42 -13.15
N SER A 43 7.83 -3.86 -14.14
CA SER A 43 9.11 -4.55 -14.00
C SER A 43 10.24 -3.78 -14.67
N GLY A 44 11.50 -4.08 -14.35
CA GLY A 44 12.67 -3.51 -15.04
C GLY A 44 12.97 -2.04 -14.75
N VAL A 45 12.35 -1.48 -13.70
CA VAL A 45 12.58 -0.11 -13.22
C VAL A 45 12.96 -0.16 -11.75
N LYS A 46 14.01 0.56 -11.38
CA LYS A 46 14.55 0.52 -10.01
C LYS A 46 13.57 1.11 -9.00
N ASN A 47 12.97 2.25 -9.33
CA ASN A 47 12.06 2.98 -8.46
C ASN A 47 10.69 3.20 -9.13
N PRO A 48 9.74 2.27 -8.97
CA PRO A 48 8.38 2.38 -9.50
C PRO A 48 7.70 3.72 -9.17
N ILE A 49 7.90 4.25 -7.95
CA ILE A 49 7.29 5.52 -7.55
C ILE A 49 7.77 6.72 -8.38
N SER A 50 9.01 6.69 -8.88
CA SER A 50 9.55 7.74 -9.74
C SER A 50 8.82 7.81 -11.08
N VAL A 51 8.35 6.66 -11.59
CA VAL A 51 7.57 6.60 -12.83
C VAL A 51 6.18 7.18 -12.61
N ALA A 52 5.51 6.81 -11.53
CA ALA A 52 4.20 7.39 -11.16
C ALA A 52 4.33 8.92 -11.01
N LYS A 53 5.34 9.40 -10.28
CA LYS A 53 5.60 10.84 -10.15
C LYS A 53 5.83 11.52 -11.50
N LYS A 54 6.67 10.93 -12.36
CA LYS A 54 7.00 11.49 -13.68
C LYS A 54 5.76 11.61 -14.56
N LEU A 55 4.84 10.65 -14.48
CA LEU A 55 3.55 10.70 -15.16
C LEU A 55 2.72 11.91 -14.72
N GLY A 56 2.65 12.17 -13.41
CA GLY A 56 1.99 13.36 -12.86
C GLY A 56 2.65 14.67 -13.28
N ASP A 57 3.98 14.75 -13.21
CA ASP A 57 4.76 15.93 -13.61
C ASP A 57 4.52 16.28 -15.09
N ASP A 58 4.49 15.29 -15.98
CA ASP A 58 4.23 15.48 -17.41
C ASP A 58 2.83 16.03 -17.69
N ILE A 59 1.82 15.56 -16.94
CA ILE A 59 0.43 16.06 -17.04
C ILE A 59 0.36 17.53 -16.61
N ILE A 60 1.03 17.88 -15.52
CA ILE A 60 1.04 19.25 -14.99
C ILE A 60 1.77 20.20 -15.95
N ALA A 61 2.93 19.78 -16.47
CA ALA A 61 3.69 20.55 -17.45
C ALA A 61 2.84 20.82 -18.70
N GLU A 62 2.13 19.80 -19.21
CA GLU A 62 1.27 19.93 -20.37
C GLU A 62 0.15 20.96 -20.18
N LYS A 63 -0.54 20.93 -19.02
CA LYS A 63 -1.61 21.89 -18.69
C LYS A 63 -1.09 23.31 -18.50
N THR A 64 0.11 23.47 -17.96
CA THR A 64 0.72 24.80 -17.73
C THR A 64 1.14 25.44 -19.06
N CYS A 65 1.67 24.66 -20.01
CA CYS A 65 2.01 25.17 -21.34
C CYS A 65 0.78 25.63 -22.15
N GLN A 66 -0.41 25.06 -21.90
CA GLN A 66 -1.64 25.51 -22.56
C GLN A 66 -2.10 26.90 -22.11
N SER A 67 -1.95 27.24 -20.82
CA SER A 67 -2.38 28.55 -20.31
C SER A 67 -1.53 29.72 -20.83
N ASP A 68 -0.26 29.46 -21.16
CA ASP A 68 0.68 30.48 -21.63
C ASP A 68 0.63 30.69 -23.16
N SER A 69 -0.03 29.79 -23.90
CA SER A 69 -0.11 29.82 -25.37
C SER A 69 -1.12 30.83 -25.96
N GLY A 70 -1.56 31.82 -25.18
CA GLY A 70 -2.15 33.07 -25.69
C GLY A 70 -1.13 33.97 -26.43
N SER A 71 0.15 33.58 -26.45
CA SER A 71 1.23 34.23 -27.18
C SER A 71 1.74 33.28 -28.27
N SER A 72 1.47 33.64 -29.53
CA SER A 72 1.98 32.98 -30.72
C SER A 72 3.49 33.17 -30.83
N ASP A 73 4.31 32.28 -30.26
CA ASP A 73 5.70 32.18 -30.69
C ASP A 73 6.16 30.71 -30.74
N THR A 74 6.29 30.22 -31.97
CA THR A 74 6.64 28.85 -32.32
C THR A 74 8.15 28.69 -32.42
N THR A 75 8.87 28.66 -31.30
CA THR A 75 10.23 28.08 -31.27
C THR A 75 10.60 27.56 -29.87
N GLY A 76 10.79 26.24 -29.70
CA GLY A 76 11.48 25.69 -28.52
C GLY A 76 10.88 24.45 -27.85
N THR A 77 11.32 23.27 -28.31
CA THR A 77 11.67 22.09 -27.49
C THR A 77 10.81 21.70 -26.26
N SER A 78 9.73 20.95 -26.51
CA SER A 78 9.29 19.85 -25.63
C SER A 78 8.55 18.82 -26.48
N SER A 79 9.27 17.80 -26.98
CA SER A 79 8.78 16.91 -28.04
C SER A 79 7.64 15.97 -27.61
N THR A 80 7.45 15.75 -26.31
CA THR A 80 6.42 14.83 -25.78
C THR A 80 5.15 15.54 -25.33
N ALA A 81 5.25 16.75 -24.76
CA ALA A 81 4.07 17.57 -24.40
C ALA A 81 3.21 17.93 -25.63
N SER A 82 3.83 17.92 -26.82
CA SER A 82 3.16 18.31 -28.06
C SER A 82 2.21 17.25 -28.63
N LYS A 83 2.41 15.94 -28.40
CA LYS A 83 1.66 14.90 -29.15
C LYS A 83 0.21 14.75 -28.68
N TYR A 84 -0.02 14.62 -27.37
CA TYR A 84 -1.37 14.44 -26.81
C TYR A 84 -2.25 15.67 -27.06
N ILE A 85 -1.70 16.88 -26.84
CA ILE A 85 -2.36 18.15 -27.19
C ILE A 85 -2.73 18.18 -28.68
N LYS A 86 -1.79 17.87 -29.59
CA LYS A 86 -2.05 17.88 -31.04
C LYS A 86 -3.16 16.92 -31.46
N TRP A 87 -3.36 15.85 -30.70
CA TRP A 87 -4.41 14.85 -30.96
C TRP A 87 -5.70 15.10 -30.19
N GLY A 88 -5.77 16.15 -29.35
CA GLY A 88 -6.93 16.41 -28.49
C GLY A 88 -7.15 15.33 -27.43
N LEU A 89 -6.11 14.59 -27.06
CA LEU A 89 -6.17 13.49 -26.10
C LEU A 89 -5.64 13.93 -24.73
N SER A 90 -6.17 13.33 -23.66
CA SER A 90 -5.59 13.46 -22.32
C SER A 90 -4.51 12.42 -22.10
N ARG A 91 -3.43 12.80 -21.41
CA ARG A 91 -2.41 11.85 -20.94
C ARG A 91 -3.01 10.80 -20.00
N PRO A 92 -2.47 9.57 -20.01
CA PRO A 92 -2.88 8.55 -19.06
C PRO A 92 -2.50 8.94 -17.63
N LEU A 93 -3.41 8.73 -16.68
CA LEU A 93 -3.13 8.86 -15.23
C LEU A 93 -2.50 7.60 -14.64
N PHE A 94 -2.63 6.50 -15.37
CA PHE A 94 -2.27 5.17 -14.91
C PHE A 94 -1.75 4.35 -16.07
N LEU A 95 -0.63 3.66 -15.87
CA LEU A 95 -0.03 2.75 -16.84
C LEU A 95 0.30 1.43 -16.16
N SER A 96 0.31 0.34 -16.92
CA SER A 96 0.68 -0.97 -16.39
C SER A 96 1.56 -1.77 -17.34
N GLY A 97 2.27 -2.75 -16.77
CA GLY A 97 3.06 -3.73 -17.51
C GLY A 97 4.03 -3.09 -18.50
N THR A 98 4.06 -3.61 -19.73
CA THR A 98 4.94 -3.13 -20.80
C THR A 98 4.71 -1.67 -21.16
N GLY A 99 3.46 -1.19 -21.14
CA GLY A 99 3.17 0.21 -21.42
C GLY A 99 3.78 1.17 -20.38
N ALA A 100 3.79 0.77 -19.11
CA ALA A 100 4.48 1.52 -18.05
C ALA A 100 6.01 1.46 -18.21
N TYR A 101 6.54 0.30 -18.63
CA TYR A 101 7.97 0.15 -18.90
C TYR A 101 8.43 1.00 -20.09
N ASP A 102 7.73 0.96 -21.21
CA ASP A 102 8.03 1.77 -22.41
C ASP A 102 7.98 3.27 -22.10
N TYR A 103 7.01 3.68 -21.28
CA TYR A 103 6.94 5.05 -20.77
C TYR A 103 8.17 5.39 -19.90
N SER A 104 8.62 4.46 -19.06
CA SER A 104 9.81 4.65 -18.21
C SER A 104 11.08 4.82 -19.03
N VAL A 105 11.25 4.02 -20.09
CA VAL A 105 12.36 4.12 -21.06
C VAL A 105 12.33 5.49 -21.74
N SER A 106 11.19 5.87 -22.31
CA SER A 106 11.05 7.15 -23.03
C SER A 106 11.17 8.38 -22.12
N SER A 107 10.87 8.23 -20.83
CA SER A 107 10.97 9.29 -19.83
C SER A 107 12.32 9.35 -19.12
N SER A 108 13.30 8.52 -19.53
CA SER A 108 14.64 8.45 -18.93
C SER A 108 14.64 8.13 -17.42
N CYS A 109 13.72 7.27 -16.98
CA CYS A 109 13.73 6.73 -15.62
C CYS A 109 14.90 5.75 -15.42
N GLU A 110 15.34 5.56 -14.17
CA GLU A 110 16.42 4.61 -13.86
C GLU A 110 15.93 3.16 -14.03
N LEU A 111 16.46 2.50 -15.07
CA LEU A 111 16.15 1.11 -15.39
C LEU A 111 17.05 0.16 -14.60
N ILE A 112 16.56 -1.05 -14.37
CA ILE A 112 17.31 -2.13 -13.75
C ILE A 112 17.06 -3.42 -14.54
N SER A 113 18.07 -4.28 -14.67
CA SER A 113 17.84 -5.56 -15.34
C SER A 113 16.90 -6.43 -14.48
N PRO A 114 16.03 -7.26 -15.08
CA PRO A 114 15.17 -8.17 -14.31
C PRO A 114 15.95 -9.11 -13.39
N THR A 115 17.21 -9.42 -13.73
CA THR A 115 18.09 -10.24 -12.89
C THR A 115 18.61 -9.46 -11.68
N ASP A 116 19.09 -8.23 -11.90
CA ASP A 116 19.65 -7.38 -10.83
C ASP A 116 18.56 -6.86 -9.87
N GLN A 117 17.30 -6.85 -10.32
CA GLN A 117 16.17 -6.47 -9.49
C GLN A 117 15.83 -7.54 -8.43
N LYS A 118 16.31 -8.78 -8.57
CA LYS A 118 16.02 -9.87 -7.64
C LYS A 118 17.08 -9.92 -6.54
N THR A 119 16.67 -9.73 -5.30
CA THR A 119 17.55 -9.94 -4.15
C THR A 119 17.68 -11.43 -3.83
N ALA A 120 18.80 -11.82 -3.22
CA ALA A 120 18.98 -13.19 -2.73
C ALA A 120 17.91 -13.58 -1.68
N ALA A 121 17.45 -12.61 -0.87
CA ALA A 121 16.38 -12.84 0.10
C ALA A 121 15.04 -13.13 -0.59
N ALA A 122 14.65 -12.31 -1.58
CA ALA A 122 13.43 -12.55 -2.35
C ALA A 122 13.47 -13.89 -3.10
N GLN A 123 14.64 -14.28 -3.64
CA GLN A 123 14.82 -15.57 -4.29
C GLN A 123 14.64 -16.74 -3.31
N ARG A 124 15.29 -16.69 -2.13
CA ARG A 124 15.12 -17.72 -1.09
C ARG A 124 13.65 -17.85 -0.66
N TYR A 125 12.96 -16.72 -0.50
CA TYR A 125 11.54 -16.70 -0.15
C TYR A 125 10.68 -17.34 -1.24
N PHE A 126 10.94 -17.01 -2.51
CA PHE A 126 10.28 -17.62 -3.65
C PHE A 126 10.51 -19.14 -3.72
N ASP A 127 11.76 -19.60 -3.57
CA ASP A 127 12.10 -21.03 -3.63
C ASP A 127 11.38 -21.82 -2.52
N LYS A 128 11.37 -21.27 -1.29
CA LYS A 128 10.66 -21.84 -0.13
C LYS A 128 9.18 -22.04 -0.42
N TRP A 129 8.49 -21.00 -0.89
CA TRP A 129 7.04 -21.09 -1.12
C TRP A 129 6.67 -21.87 -2.38
N SER A 130 7.50 -21.82 -3.42
CA SER A 130 7.32 -22.61 -4.63
C SER A 130 7.40 -24.11 -4.34
N ALA A 131 8.30 -24.51 -3.44
CA ALA A 131 8.42 -25.91 -3.01
C ALA A 131 7.18 -26.40 -2.23
N ILE A 132 6.52 -25.50 -1.46
CA ILE A 132 5.35 -25.83 -0.64
C ILE A 132 4.07 -25.86 -1.50
N ILE A 133 3.86 -24.85 -2.34
CA ILE A 133 2.60 -24.63 -3.06
C ILE A 133 2.59 -25.37 -4.42
N GLY A 134 3.76 -25.57 -5.03
CA GLY A 134 3.87 -26.02 -6.42
C GLY A 134 3.54 -24.88 -7.40
N ASP A 135 3.07 -25.21 -8.61
CA ASP A 135 2.60 -24.21 -9.57
C ASP A 135 1.32 -23.54 -9.03
N PRO A 136 1.27 -22.21 -8.82
CA PRO A 136 0.07 -21.53 -8.33
C PRO A 136 -1.15 -21.65 -9.25
N ILE A 137 -0.94 -21.96 -10.53
CA ILE A 137 -2.00 -22.17 -11.53
C ILE A 137 -2.47 -23.64 -11.53
N THR A 138 -1.56 -24.58 -11.26
CA THR A 138 -1.87 -26.01 -11.07
C THR A 138 -1.20 -26.52 -9.78
N PRO A 139 -1.83 -26.30 -8.62
CA PRO A 139 -1.25 -26.70 -7.34
C PRO A 139 -0.93 -28.18 -7.35
N ASN A 140 0.14 -28.59 -6.66
CA ASN A 140 0.44 -30.01 -6.50
C ASN A 140 -0.72 -30.70 -5.77
N THR A 141 -1.55 -31.44 -6.51
CA THR A 141 -2.65 -32.23 -5.96
C THR A 141 -2.15 -33.52 -5.29
N SER A 142 -0.87 -33.87 -5.47
CA SER A 142 -0.24 -35.09 -4.97
C SER A 142 0.06 -35.11 -3.48
N THR A 143 -0.18 -34.02 -2.74
CA THR A 143 -0.05 -33.96 -1.28
C THR A 143 -1.39 -33.88 -0.55
N ILE A 144 -2.51 -33.95 -1.27
CA ILE A 144 -3.85 -33.97 -0.66
C ILE A 144 -4.48 -35.30 -1.04
N ASP A 145 -4.26 -36.31 -0.19
CA ASP A 145 -5.12 -37.48 -0.18
C ASP A 145 -6.54 -37.05 0.23
N ALA A 146 -7.56 -37.78 -0.21
CA ALA A 146 -8.98 -37.40 -0.03
C ALA A 146 -9.45 -37.29 1.45
N ASN A 147 -8.53 -37.42 2.42
CA ASN A 147 -8.75 -37.28 3.85
C ASN A 147 -7.73 -36.34 4.57
N GLY A 148 -6.84 -35.63 3.87
CA GLY A 148 -6.07 -34.53 4.43
C GLY A 148 -5.12 -34.88 5.60
N PHE A 149 -4.36 -35.97 5.51
CA PHE A 149 -3.25 -36.26 6.44
C PHE A 149 -2.09 -36.94 5.73
N THR A 150 -0.92 -36.30 5.69
CA THR A 150 0.32 -36.94 5.21
C THR A 150 0.76 -38.05 6.17
N SER A 151 0.80 -39.28 5.70
CA SER A 151 1.41 -40.42 6.40
C SER A 151 2.94 -40.36 6.30
N ASN A 152 3.56 -39.69 7.27
CA ASN A 152 4.91 -40.02 7.73
C ASN A 152 5.04 -39.64 9.22
N ALA A 153 4.21 -40.29 10.04
CA ALA A 153 4.47 -40.41 11.47
C ALA A 153 4.70 -41.90 11.75
N GLN A 154 5.96 -42.28 11.96
CA GLN A 154 6.22 -43.49 12.72
C GLN A 154 5.62 -43.32 14.11
N ALA A 155 4.92 -44.36 14.54
CA ALA A 155 4.02 -44.39 15.67
C ALA A 155 4.68 -44.03 17.00
N GLU A 156 4.06 -43.12 17.74
CA GLU A 156 3.98 -43.23 19.20
C GLU A 156 2.52 -43.43 19.60
N THR A 157 2.25 -44.64 20.07
CA THR A 157 0.95 -45.15 20.46
C THR A 157 0.54 -44.56 21.80
N TYR A 158 -0.60 -43.86 21.87
CA TYR A 158 -1.39 -43.77 23.10
C TYR A 158 -2.85 -44.15 22.81
N SER A 159 -3.27 -45.21 23.48
CA SER A 159 -4.49 -45.95 23.21
C SER A 159 -5.72 -45.36 23.90
N THR A 160 -6.83 -45.39 23.15
CA THR A 160 -8.23 -45.68 23.55
C THR A 160 -8.95 -44.83 24.60
N SER A 161 -10.02 -44.13 24.18
CA SER A 161 -11.40 -44.66 24.33
C SER A 161 -12.49 -43.79 23.68
N THR A 162 -13.28 -44.48 22.86
CA THR A 162 -14.70 -44.36 22.45
C THR A 162 -15.56 -43.20 23.00
N SER A 163 -16.17 -42.39 22.11
CA SER A 163 -17.62 -42.43 21.84
C SER A 163 -18.07 -41.46 20.73
N THR A 164 -19.04 -41.95 19.96
CA THR A 164 -19.75 -41.44 18.78
C THR A 164 -20.51 -40.11 18.95
N SER A 165 -20.46 -39.22 17.95
CA SER A 165 -21.61 -38.85 17.10
C SER A 165 -21.28 -37.67 16.17
N SER A 166 -21.77 -37.78 14.94
CA SER A 166 -21.49 -36.95 13.77
C SER A 166 -22.36 -35.70 13.69
N THR A 167 -21.77 -34.53 13.46
CA THR A 167 -22.35 -33.51 12.57
C THR A 167 -21.23 -32.66 11.99
N SER A 168 -21.11 -32.69 10.67
CA SER A 168 -20.11 -32.03 9.84
C SER A 168 -20.25 -30.51 9.85
N ASN A 169 -19.17 -29.81 10.24
CA ASN A 169 -18.92 -28.40 9.96
C ASN A 169 -17.41 -28.25 9.62
N ASN A 170 -17.12 -27.80 8.41
CA ASN A 170 -15.75 -27.55 7.93
C ASN A 170 -15.17 -26.32 8.64
N ASN A 171 -14.38 -26.56 9.69
CA ASN A 171 -13.57 -25.56 10.36
C ASN A 171 -12.17 -25.54 9.75
N TYR A 172 -11.78 -24.42 9.13
CA TYR A 172 -10.37 -24.09 8.95
C TYR A 172 -9.77 -23.91 10.34
N THR A 173 -9.02 -24.92 10.80
CA THR A 173 -8.38 -24.91 12.11
C THR A 173 -6.98 -24.34 11.91
N THR A 174 -6.77 -23.09 12.33
CA THR A 174 -5.46 -22.44 12.39
C THR A 174 -4.61 -23.14 13.45
N GLY A 175 -3.42 -23.62 13.07
CA GLY A 175 -2.43 -24.14 14.01
C GLY A 175 -2.08 -23.11 15.09
N ASP A 176 -2.01 -23.60 16.32
CA ASP A 176 -1.62 -22.87 17.53
C ASP A 176 -0.14 -22.43 17.46
N PRO A 177 0.21 -21.14 17.67
CA PRO A 177 1.58 -20.68 17.71
C PRO A 177 2.12 -20.80 19.15
N SER A 178 2.30 -22.02 19.63
CA SER A 178 2.91 -22.29 20.93
C SER A 178 4.06 -23.30 20.86
N ALA A 179 4.87 -23.27 19.79
CA ALA A 179 6.18 -23.92 19.78
C ALA A 179 7.11 -23.31 18.72
N SER A 180 7.93 -22.32 19.11
CA SER A 180 9.21 -22.07 18.45
C SER A 180 10.21 -21.54 19.47
N SER A 181 10.80 -22.47 20.22
CA SER A 181 12.12 -22.26 20.83
C SER A 181 13.12 -23.12 20.06
N LEU A 182 14.25 -22.49 19.71
CA LEU A 182 15.50 -23.06 19.18
C LEU A 182 15.62 -23.14 17.65
N VAL A 183 16.04 -22.03 17.01
CA VAL A 183 17.28 -21.93 16.19
C VAL A 183 17.70 -20.46 16.15
N ASP A 184 18.85 -20.11 16.74
CA ASP A 184 19.49 -18.80 16.61
C ASP A 184 20.20 -18.70 15.24
N GLY A 185 19.84 -17.68 14.46
CA GLY A 185 20.51 -17.34 13.20
C GLY A 185 19.94 -16.07 12.58
N ASP A 186 20.81 -15.12 12.24
CA ASP A 186 20.55 -13.78 11.68
C ASP A 186 19.66 -13.78 10.40
N SER A 187 19.44 -14.94 9.78
CA SER A 187 18.59 -15.16 8.59
C SER A 187 17.09 -14.97 8.82
N ASP A 188 16.64 -14.98 10.07
CA ASP A 188 15.22 -14.92 10.45
C ASP A 188 14.62 -13.50 10.38
N LEU A 189 15.46 -12.47 10.33
CA LEU A 189 15.03 -11.06 10.26
C LEU A 189 14.65 -10.66 8.84
N ASP A 190 15.39 -11.14 7.83
CA ASP A 190 15.12 -10.89 6.40
C ASP A 190 13.78 -11.49 5.95
N GLU A 191 13.33 -12.59 6.58
CA GLU A 191 12.03 -13.20 6.29
C GLU A 191 10.84 -12.49 6.95
N LYS A 192 11.09 -11.64 7.97
CA LYS A 192 10.05 -11.03 8.83
C LYS A 192 9.65 -9.61 8.43
N LEU A 193 10.36 -8.95 7.51
CA LEU A 193 10.05 -7.60 7.03
C LEU A 193 9.68 -7.66 5.55
N ASN A 194 8.38 -7.81 5.24
CA ASN A 194 7.92 -8.05 3.87
C ASN A 194 6.67 -7.25 3.47
N ASP A 195 6.59 -6.01 3.98
CA ASP A 195 5.40 -5.17 3.84
C ASP A 195 5.56 -4.03 2.83
N THR A 196 4.41 -3.57 2.34
CA THR A 196 4.22 -2.38 1.51
C THR A 196 4.74 -1.13 2.23
N VAL A 197 5.29 -0.18 1.48
CA VAL A 197 5.77 1.10 2.02
C VAL A 197 4.87 2.26 1.61
N GLY A 198 4.64 3.19 2.53
CA GLY A 198 3.86 4.41 2.29
C GLY A 198 4.47 5.60 3.01
N VAL A 199 4.37 6.78 2.41
CA VAL A 199 4.94 8.03 2.94
C VAL A 199 3.94 9.16 2.76
N ILE A 200 3.73 9.94 3.82
CA ILE A 200 2.96 11.18 3.79
C ILE A 200 3.86 12.33 4.23
N CYS A 201 3.94 13.38 3.42
CA CYS A 201 4.77 14.56 3.66
C CYS A 201 3.89 15.81 3.66
N GLY A 202 4.16 16.73 4.59
CA GLY A 202 3.54 18.06 4.64
C GLY A 202 4.60 19.17 4.52
N ASP A 203 4.26 20.27 3.86
CA ASP A 203 5.10 21.47 3.80
C ASP A 203 4.61 22.58 4.75
N ARG A 204 5.42 23.64 4.91
CA ARG A 204 5.09 24.81 5.75
C ARG A 204 3.87 25.60 5.29
N TYR A 205 3.38 25.35 4.08
CA TYR A 205 2.20 26.01 3.50
C TYR A 205 0.94 25.17 3.69
N GLY A 206 1.03 23.99 4.30
CA GLY A 206 -0.08 23.08 4.46
C GLY A 206 -0.38 22.22 3.24
N ASN A 207 0.52 22.15 2.26
CA ASN A 207 0.33 21.15 1.22
C ASN A 207 0.74 19.79 1.76
N ILE A 208 -0.03 18.77 1.42
CA ILE A 208 0.26 17.37 1.73
C ILE A 208 0.46 16.62 0.42
N ALA A 209 1.52 15.82 0.35
CA ALA A 209 1.73 14.83 -0.68
C ALA A 209 1.86 13.45 -0.04
N LEU A 210 1.43 12.43 -0.76
CA LEU A 210 1.32 11.08 -0.27
C LEU A 210 1.69 10.10 -1.40
N CYS A 211 2.43 9.06 -1.06
CA CYS A 211 2.72 7.95 -1.98
C CYS A 211 2.70 6.58 -1.29
N SER A 212 2.55 5.54 -2.11
CA SER A 212 2.65 4.13 -1.72
C SER A 212 3.37 3.32 -2.79
N SER A 213 4.10 2.27 -2.40
CA SER A 213 4.79 1.34 -3.29
C SER A 213 4.85 -0.07 -2.71
N SER A 214 4.66 -1.08 -3.55
CA SER A 214 4.63 -2.49 -3.16
C SER A 214 5.10 -3.43 -4.27
N GLY A 215 5.79 -4.52 -3.93
CA GLY A 215 6.01 -5.67 -4.80
C GLY A 215 4.82 -6.63 -4.85
N GLY A 216 3.84 -6.46 -3.96
CA GLY A 216 2.66 -7.32 -3.86
C GLY A 216 2.94 -8.68 -3.22
N ASN A 217 2.00 -9.61 -3.42
CA ASN A 217 2.07 -10.93 -2.79
C ASN A 217 3.16 -11.78 -3.45
N SER A 218 3.86 -12.59 -2.65
CA SER A 218 4.72 -13.65 -3.19
C SER A 218 3.91 -14.66 -3.99
N LEU A 219 4.51 -15.16 -5.07
CA LEU A 219 3.89 -16.09 -6.02
C LEU A 219 2.58 -15.60 -6.64
N LYS A 220 2.33 -14.29 -6.62
CA LYS A 220 1.16 -13.73 -7.31
C LYS A 220 1.16 -14.13 -8.79
N PRO A 221 -0.01 -14.31 -9.42
CA PRO A 221 -0.07 -14.42 -10.87
C PRO A 221 0.53 -13.18 -11.53
N PRO A 222 1.28 -13.32 -12.64
CA PRO A 222 1.82 -12.19 -13.38
C PRO A 222 0.72 -11.22 -13.79
N GLY A 223 0.97 -9.92 -13.63
CA GLY A 223 -0.03 -8.89 -13.89
C GLY A 223 -1.07 -8.68 -12.79
N ARG A 224 -1.01 -9.40 -11.65
CA ARG A 224 -1.86 -9.11 -10.49
C ARG A 224 -1.51 -7.73 -9.94
N ILE A 225 -2.52 -6.87 -9.85
CA ILE A 225 -2.41 -5.49 -9.36
C ILE A 225 -2.91 -5.42 -7.91
N GLY A 226 -2.06 -4.87 -7.03
CA GLY A 226 -2.39 -4.56 -5.64
C GLY A 226 -2.84 -3.11 -5.42
N PRO A 227 -3.22 -2.77 -4.17
CA PRO A 227 -3.76 -1.46 -3.84
C PRO A 227 -2.73 -0.33 -3.96
N ALA A 228 -1.43 -0.62 -3.85
CA ALA A 228 -0.38 0.41 -3.88
C ALA A 228 -0.36 1.22 -5.19
N ALA A 229 -0.88 0.66 -6.29
CA ALA A 229 -1.03 1.38 -7.56
C ALA A 229 -2.29 2.26 -7.63
N LEU A 230 -3.27 2.05 -6.74
CA LEU A 230 -4.63 2.57 -6.90
C LEU A 230 -4.89 3.80 -6.02
N ILE A 231 -5.25 4.89 -6.69
CA ILE A 231 -5.81 6.08 -6.05
C ILE A 231 -7.25 5.77 -5.59
N GLY A 232 -7.53 6.04 -4.32
CA GLY A 232 -8.75 5.64 -3.63
C GLY A 232 -8.47 4.52 -2.61
N PRO A 233 -8.32 3.25 -3.04
CA PRO A 233 -8.18 2.15 -2.09
C PRO A 233 -6.86 2.12 -1.33
N GLY A 234 -5.73 2.23 -2.04
CA GLY A 234 -4.39 2.17 -1.43
C GLY A 234 -3.86 3.53 -1.00
N THR A 235 -4.23 4.58 -1.72
CA THR A 235 -3.72 5.94 -1.52
C THR A 235 -4.85 6.94 -1.74
N ALA A 236 -5.21 7.75 -0.74
CA ALA A 236 -6.27 8.75 -0.89
C ALA A 236 -5.93 10.07 -0.21
N LEU A 237 -6.46 11.16 -0.77
CA LEU A 237 -6.34 12.50 -0.23
C LEU A 237 -7.66 13.24 -0.42
N LYS A 238 -8.19 13.82 0.66
CA LYS A 238 -9.39 14.67 0.63
C LYS A 238 -9.10 16.05 1.20
N LYS A 239 -9.78 17.04 0.64
CA LYS A 239 -9.69 18.45 1.00
C LYS A 239 -11.08 19.00 1.29
N GLN A 240 -11.25 19.58 2.47
CA GLN A 240 -12.46 20.28 2.86
C GLN A 240 -12.28 21.78 2.65
N LEU A 241 -13.29 22.42 2.07
CA LEU A 241 -13.33 23.86 1.81
C LEU A 241 -14.41 24.51 2.66
N ASN A 242 -14.18 25.76 3.07
CA ASN A 242 -15.19 26.56 3.73
C ASN A 242 -16.22 27.07 2.68
N SER A 243 -17.47 26.65 2.81
CA SER A 243 -18.57 27.06 1.91
C SER A 243 -19.17 28.44 2.26
N THR A 244 -18.83 29.02 3.41
CA THR A 244 -19.55 30.20 3.95
C THR A 244 -19.10 31.56 3.40
N ASN A 245 -18.00 31.64 2.64
CA ASN A 245 -17.53 32.89 2.02
C ASN A 245 -17.36 32.72 0.51
N ALA A 246 -18.32 33.25 -0.26
CA ALA A 246 -18.39 33.17 -1.71
C ALA A 246 -17.19 33.79 -2.49
N THR A 247 -16.22 34.40 -1.80
CA THR A 247 -15.11 35.15 -2.41
C THR A 247 -13.72 34.53 -2.18
N ARG A 248 -13.56 33.55 -1.28
CA ARG A 248 -12.32 32.75 -1.15
C ARG A 248 -12.63 31.35 -0.62
N ASN A 249 -12.42 30.33 -1.45
CA ASN A 249 -12.37 28.93 -1.02
C ASN A 249 -11.16 28.71 -0.11
N THR A 250 -11.32 28.92 1.20
CA THR A 250 -10.27 28.62 2.19
C THR A 250 -10.36 27.16 2.58
N VAL A 251 -9.24 26.44 2.45
CA VAL A 251 -9.12 25.05 2.93
C VAL A 251 -9.28 25.02 4.45
N THR A 252 -10.13 24.15 4.96
CA THR A 252 -10.35 23.97 6.42
C THR A 252 -9.68 22.72 6.95
N LYS A 253 -9.62 21.65 6.16
CA LYS A 253 -8.96 20.40 6.53
C LYS A 253 -8.43 19.69 5.29
N ILE A 254 -7.27 19.05 5.40
CA ILE A 254 -6.77 18.07 4.43
C ILE A 254 -6.52 16.78 5.20
N THR A 255 -7.00 15.66 4.67
CA THR A 255 -6.71 14.33 5.20
C THR A 255 -6.09 13.50 4.08
N ALA A 256 -4.95 12.89 4.36
CA ALA A 256 -4.27 11.94 3.48
C ALA A 256 -4.14 10.58 4.19
N CYS A 257 -4.31 9.49 3.44
CA CYS A 257 -4.26 8.13 3.95
C CYS A 257 -3.58 7.20 2.95
N CYS A 258 -2.67 6.33 3.43
CA CYS A 258 -2.21 5.16 2.70
C CYS A 258 -2.50 3.87 3.49
N SER A 259 -2.83 2.81 2.75
CA SER A 259 -3.18 1.50 3.29
C SER A 259 -2.07 0.47 3.09
N THR A 260 -2.00 -0.52 3.98
CA THR A 260 -1.16 -1.73 3.88
C THR A 260 -1.93 -2.95 4.41
N GLY A 261 -1.49 -4.17 4.08
CA GLY A 261 -2.16 -5.42 4.41
C GLY A 261 -2.66 -6.20 3.19
N HIS A 262 -3.73 -6.99 3.37
CA HIS A 262 -4.32 -7.79 2.30
C HIS A 262 -4.89 -6.92 1.18
N GLY A 263 -4.32 -7.05 -0.01
CA GLY A 263 -4.61 -6.17 -1.13
C GLY A 263 -6.08 -6.20 -1.56
N GLU A 264 -6.65 -7.39 -1.66
CA GLU A 264 -8.01 -7.63 -2.10
C GLU A 264 -9.05 -6.99 -1.16
N ASP A 265 -8.80 -7.04 0.15
CA ASP A 265 -9.67 -6.42 1.15
C ASP A 265 -9.55 -4.89 1.13
N ILE A 266 -8.34 -4.35 0.96
CA ILE A 266 -8.11 -2.91 0.82
C ILE A 266 -8.85 -2.37 -0.41
N ILE A 267 -8.76 -3.09 -1.53
CA ILE A 267 -9.42 -2.73 -2.79
C ILE A 267 -10.94 -2.78 -2.62
N THR A 268 -11.47 -3.89 -2.12
CA THR A 268 -12.92 -4.12 -1.97
C THR A 268 -13.57 -3.09 -1.04
N THR A 269 -12.87 -2.73 0.04
CA THR A 269 -13.37 -1.76 1.04
C THR A 269 -13.12 -0.30 0.65
N ASN A 270 -12.34 -0.05 -0.41
CA ASN A 270 -11.84 1.27 -0.78
C ASN A 270 -11.20 1.99 0.43
N LEU A 271 -10.35 1.26 1.17
CA LEU A 271 -10.01 1.60 2.56
C LEU A 271 -9.46 3.02 2.76
N SER A 272 -8.46 3.44 1.98
CA SER A 272 -7.85 4.76 2.18
C SER A 272 -8.83 5.91 1.93
N ALA A 273 -9.67 5.81 0.91
CA ALA A 273 -10.72 6.77 0.65
C ALA A 273 -11.76 6.76 1.77
N LEU A 274 -12.23 5.59 2.20
CA LEU A 274 -13.20 5.48 3.28
C LEU A 274 -12.68 6.09 4.59
N VAL A 275 -11.40 5.86 4.91
CA VAL A 275 -10.73 6.50 6.06
C VAL A 275 -10.72 8.02 5.91
N CYS A 276 -10.34 8.54 4.74
CA CYS A 276 -10.39 9.98 4.47
C CYS A 276 -11.80 10.54 4.67
N ASP A 277 -12.85 9.83 4.26
CA ASP A 277 -14.24 10.28 4.36
C ASP A 277 -14.71 10.40 5.81
N LYS A 278 -14.31 9.42 6.62
CA LYS A 278 -14.62 9.39 8.06
C LYS A 278 -13.87 10.48 8.81
N LEU A 279 -12.62 10.75 8.44
CA LEU A 279 -11.76 11.71 9.14
C LEU A 279 -11.93 13.16 8.65
N ILE A 280 -12.24 13.40 7.37
CA ILE A 280 -12.32 14.76 6.82
C ILE A 280 -13.46 15.58 7.46
N SER A 281 -14.53 14.90 7.88
CA SER A 281 -15.70 15.52 8.52
C SER A 281 -15.72 15.35 10.04
N ALA A 282 -14.66 14.77 10.62
CA ALA A 282 -14.62 14.41 12.03
C ALA A 282 -14.57 15.63 12.95
N ALA A 283 -15.57 15.76 13.83
CA ALA A 283 -15.48 16.56 15.05
C ALA A 283 -14.90 15.75 16.23
N ASP A 284 -15.06 14.44 16.19
CA ASP A 284 -14.64 13.49 17.23
C ASP A 284 -13.15 13.12 17.12
N ASN A 285 -12.65 12.40 18.13
CA ASN A 285 -11.29 11.89 18.18
C ASN A 285 -11.03 10.91 17.02
N GLU A 286 -10.02 11.20 16.19
CA GLU A 286 -9.67 10.37 15.02
C GLU A 286 -9.35 8.92 15.41
N ASN A 287 -8.79 8.67 16.61
CA ASN A 287 -8.51 7.30 17.07
C ASN A 287 -9.78 6.50 17.36
N ASP A 288 -10.82 7.13 17.89
CA ASP A 288 -12.09 6.47 18.18
C ASP A 288 -12.84 6.15 16.89
N ILE A 289 -12.78 7.07 15.91
CA ILE A 289 -13.32 6.86 14.57
C ILE A 289 -12.64 5.67 13.89
N LEU A 290 -11.31 5.62 13.89
CA LEU A 290 -10.56 4.49 13.31
C LEU A 290 -10.85 3.19 14.06
N THR A 291 -10.96 3.24 15.39
CA THR A 291 -11.32 2.08 16.20
C THR A 291 -12.69 1.54 15.82
N SER A 292 -13.71 2.39 15.68
CA SER A 292 -15.05 1.97 15.26
C SER A 292 -15.07 1.47 13.82
N LEU A 293 -14.33 2.14 12.92
CA LEU A 293 -14.25 1.75 11.52
C LEU A 293 -13.74 0.32 11.36
N PHE A 294 -12.60 0.00 11.99
CA PHE A 294 -11.98 -1.32 11.86
C PHE A 294 -12.72 -2.41 12.65
N LYS A 295 -13.30 -2.08 13.83
CA LYS A 295 -14.00 -3.08 14.66
C LYS A 295 -15.41 -3.37 14.18
N ASN A 296 -16.13 -2.35 13.71
CA ASN A 296 -17.57 -2.42 13.51
C ASN A 296 -17.92 -2.16 12.04
N ASP A 297 -17.59 -0.98 11.52
CA ASP A 297 -18.11 -0.53 10.23
C ASP A 297 -17.64 -1.45 9.08
N LEU A 298 -16.35 -1.82 9.04
CA LEU A 298 -15.81 -2.70 8.00
C LEU A 298 -16.46 -4.10 8.03
N PRO A 299 -16.44 -4.87 9.14
CA PRO A 299 -17.11 -6.17 9.19
C PRO A 299 -18.62 -6.10 8.93
N ASN A 300 -19.30 -5.04 9.38
CA ASN A 300 -20.74 -4.89 9.19
C ASN A 300 -21.11 -4.53 7.74
N THR A 301 -20.29 -3.72 7.08
CA THR A 301 -20.53 -3.29 5.69
C THR A 301 -20.14 -4.37 4.69
N PHE A 302 -19.12 -5.18 5.03
CA PHE A 302 -18.58 -6.24 4.17
C PHE A 302 -18.67 -7.59 4.89
N PRO A 303 -19.83 -8.27 4.87
CA PRO A 303 -20.06 -9.48 5.65
C PRO A 303 -19.05 -10.61 5.42
N TYR A 304 -18.43 -10.68 4.23
CA TYR A 304 -17.40 -11.70 3.94
C TYR A 304 -16.16 -11.54 4.84
N LEU A 305 -15.86 -10.33 5.29
CA LEU A 305 -14.76 -10.03 6.22
C LEU A 305 -15.03 -10.53 7.66
N GLN A 306 -16.26 -10.90 8.01
CA GLN A 306 -16.57 -11.43 9.35
C GLN A 306 -16.02 -12.85 9.54
N SER A 307 -15.81 -13.58 8.43
CA SER A 307 -15.41 -14.98 8.42
C SER A 307 -13.92 -15.22 8.66
N SER A 308 -13.09 -14.17 8.61
CA SER A 308 -11.65 -14.28 8.78
C SER A 308 -11.08 -13.05 9.52
N PRO A 309 -9.93 -13.17 10.20
CA PRO A 309 -9.28 -12.03 10.80
C PRO A 309 -8.95 -10.97 9.73
N LEU A 310 -9.29 -9.71 10.00
CA LEU A 310 -8.85 -8.61 9.16
C LEU A 310 -7.34 -8.48 9.20
N TYR A 311 -6.70 -8.36 8.04
CA TYR A 311 -5.28 -7.99 7.92
C TYR A 311 -5.17 -6.68 7.15
N LEU A 312 -5.54 -5.59 7.81
CA LEU A 312 -5.59 -4.25 7.26
C LEU A 312 -4.77 -3.31 8.13
N GLY A 313 -4.20 -2.29 7.51
CA GLY A 313 -3.55 -1.18 8.19
C GLY A 313 -3.68 0.10 7.38
N CYS A 314 -3.70 1.24 8.06
CA CYS A 314 -3.62 2.54 7.45
C CYS A 314 -2.73 3.50 8.25
N LEU A 315 -2.06 4.39 7.53
CA LEU A 315 -1.35 5.55 8.06
C LEU A 315 -2.03 6.80 7.51
N THR A 316 -2.32 7.76 8.38
CA THR A 316 -3.01 8.98 8.00
C THR A 316 -2.32 10.22 8.56
N VAL A 317 -2.45 11.32 7.85
CA VAL A 317 -2.15 12.67 8.35
C VAL A 317 -3.33 13.58 8.04
N SER A 318 -3.91 14.17 9.08
CA SER A 318 -4.94 15.19 9.00
C SER A 318 -4.37 16.54 9.41
N ALA A 319 -4.40 17.53 8.52
CA ALA A 319 -4.01 18.91 8.82
C ALA A 319 -5.26 19.80 8.84
N THR A 320 -5.56 20.36 10.01
CA THR A 320 -6.66 21.33 10.19
C THR A 320 -6.10 22.75 10.15
N TYR A 321 -6.78 23.62 9.39
CA TYR A 321 -6.36 24.99 9.12
C TYR A 321 -7.19 25.99 9.92
N GLY A 322 -6.52 26.96 10.55
CA GLY A 322 -7.20 28.06 11.23
C GLY A 322 -7.91 28.99 10.25
N THR A 323 -9.14 29.40 10.56
CA THR A 323 -9.94 30.30 9.72
C THR A 323 -9.29 31.65 9.47
N ASN A 324 -8.46 32.11 10.41
CA ASN A 324 -7.86 33.45 10.38
C ASN A 324 -6.38 33.43 9.93
N ASN A 325 -5.74 32.26 9.87
CA ASN A 325 -4.36 32.12 9.41
C ASN A 325 -4.17 30.79 8.66
N PRO A 326 -4.27 30.78 7.32
CA PRO A 326 -4.17 29.58 6.52
C PRO A 326 -2.77 28.95 6.53
N THR A 327 -1.75 29.67 7.03
CA THR A 327 -0.39 29.11 7.18
C THR A 327 -0.25 28.31 8.48
N HIS A 328 -1.10 28.57 9.47
CA HIS A 328 -1.08 27.86 10.74
C HIS A 328 -1.98 26.63 10.64
N HIS A 329 -1.35 25.46 10.57
CA HIS A 329 -2.01 24.18 10.49
C HIS A 329 -1.56 23.29 11.64
N ARG A 330 -2.45 22.40 12.07
CA ARG A 330 -2.19 21.44 13.14
C ARG A 330 -2.21 20.03 12.54
N PRO A 331 -1.06 19.52 12.07
CA PRO A 331 -0.97 18.18 11.51
C PRO A 331 -1.03 17.12 12.62
N LEU A 332 -1.98 16.20 12.50
CA LEU A 332 -2.13 15.04 13.37
C LEU A 332 -1.83 13.79 12.55
N LEU A 333 -0.84 13.02 12.98
CA LEU A 333 -0.60 11.67 12.48
C LEU A 333 -1.47 10.69 13.26
N THR A 334 -2.19 9.82 12.57
CA THR A 334 -2.85 8.66 13.18
C THR A 334 -2.60 7.41 12.35
N PHE A 335 -2.66 6.25 12.98
CA PHE A 335 -2.59 4.97 12.31
C PHE A 335 -3.53 3.98 12.98
N ALA A 336 -4.01 3.01 12.21
CA ALA A 336 -4.77 1.88 12.72
C ALA A 336 -4.37 0.62 11.97
N HIS A 337 -4.28 -0.52 12.67
CA HIS A 337 -4.02 -1.81 12.03
C HIS A 337 -4.59 -2.98 12.84
N THR A 338 -4.86 -4.07 12.13
CA THR A 338 -5.24 -5.38 12.69
C THR A 338 -4.18 -6.45 12.45
N THR A 339 -3.15 -6.13 11.64
CA THR A 339 -1.95 -6.96 11.46
C THR A 339 -1.19 -7.12 12.78
N GLU A 340 -0.35 -8.15 12.90
CA GLU A 340 0.45 -8.39 14.11
C GLU A 340 1.30 -7.19 14.53
N SER A 341 1.89 -6.51 13.54
CA SER A 341 2.62 -5.27 13.77
C SER A 341 2.55 -4.33 12.58
N MET A 342 2.81 -3.05 12.85
CA MET A 342 2.99 -2.01 11.85
C MET A 342 4.14 -1.11 12.31
N ILE A 343 5.09 -0.85 11.41
CA ILE A 343 6.20 0.06 11.67
C ILE A 343 5.83 1.44 11.14
N ILE A 344 5.88 2.45 12.01
CA ILE A 344 5.65 3.84 11.67
C ILE A 344 6.89 4.64 12.06
N SER A 345 7.30 5.58 11.20
CA SER A 345 8.33 6.55 11.52
C SER A 345 7.85 7.94 11.16
N TYR A 346 8.14 8.93 12.00
CA TYR A 346 7.79 10.32 11.73
C TYR A 346 8.83 11.29 12.31
N ALA A 347 8.90 12.47 11.71
CA ALA A 347 9.69 13.60 12.18
C ALA A 347 8.96 14.90 11.81
N SER A 348 9.23 15.97 12.53
CA SER A 348 8.66 17.29 12.25
C SER A 348 9.64 18.41 12.62
N PRO A 349 9.39 19.66 12.23
CA PRO A 349 10.23 20.78 12.65
C PRO A 349 10.30 20.97 14.17
N THR A 350 9.25 20.58 14.90
CA THR A 350 9.21 20.64 16.38
C THR A 350 9.82 19.40 17.02
N HIS A 351 9.83 18.27 16.29
CA HIS A 351 10.42 16.99 16.69
C HIS A 351 11.42 16.52 15.62
N PRO A 352 12.61 17.14 15.51
CA PRO A 352 13.52 16.95 14.38
C PRO A 352 14.23 15.59 14.38
N ARG A 353 14.27 14.89 15.52
CA ARG A 353 14.78 13.51 15.57
C ARG A 353 13.65 12.56 15.19
N PRO A 354 13.84 11.72 14.15
CA PRO A 354 12.84 10.73 13.76
C PRO A 354 12.47 9.81 14.91
N THR A 355 11.18 9.68 15.15
CA THR A 355 10.62 8.72 16.11
C THR A 355 10.16 7.50 15.34
N VAL A 356 10.60 6.32 15.78
CA VAL A 356 10.20 5.04 15.20
C VAL A 356 9.32 4.29 16.21
N ILE A 357 8.15 3.85 15.76
CA ILE A 357 7.18 3.08 16.54
C ILE A 357 6.98 1.74 15.84
N LYS A 358 7.22 0.64 16.55
CA LYS A 358 6.74 -0.69 16.17
C LYS A 358 5.45 -0.95 16.94
N SER A 359 4.33 -0.59 16.34
CA SER A 359 3.01 -0.89 16.90
C SER A 359 2.75 -2.38 16.81
N ARG A 360 2.25 -3.01 17.87
CA ARG A 360 1.94 -4.44 17.93
C ARG A 360 0.54 -4.65 18.47
N THR A 361 -0.17 -5.61 17.90
CA THR A 361 -1.43 -6.07 18.48
C THR A 361 -1.13 -7.00 19.65
N THR A 362 -1.94 -6.93 20.71
CA THR A 362 -1.82 -7.86 21.85
C THR A 362 -2.33 -9.26 21.53
N ARG A 363 -3.10 -9.40 20.44
CA ARG A 363 -3.67 -10.66 19.92
C ARG A 363 -4.10 -10.44 18.46
N ALA A 364 -3.95 -11.46 17.62
CA ALA A 364 -4.43 -11.44 16.23
C ALA A 364 -5.90 -11.01 16.14
N GLY A 365 -6.23 -10.14 15.17
CA GLY A 365 -7.58 -9.64 14.93
C GLY A 365 -8.05 -8.50 15.84
N ARG A 366 -7.26 -8.06 16.83
CA ARG A 366 -7.57 -6.82 17.56
C ARG A 366 -7.05 -5.59 16.82
N VAL A 367 -7.86 -4.54 16.80
CA VAL A 367 -7.47 -3.24 16.25
C VAL A 367 -6.52 -2.55 17.23
N SER A 368 -5.35 -2.17 16.74
CA SER A 368 -4.43 -1.24 17.39
C SER A 368 -4.51 0.11 16.70
N VAL A 369 -4.64 1.18 17.49
CA VAL A 369 -4.73 2.55 16.99
C VAL A 369 -3.78 3.42 17.79
N GLY A 370 -3.14 4.37 17.12
CA GLY A 370 -2.26 5.35 17.76
C GLY A 370 -2.11 6.60 16.91
N GLY A 371 -1.38 7.57 17.44
CA GLY A 371 -1.15 8.82 16.74
C GLY A 371 -0.20 9.74 17.49
N ALA A 372 0.20 10.81 16.81
CA ALA A 372 1.08 11.85 17.35
C ALA A 372 0.74 13.20 16.72
N LEU A 373 0.84 14.27 17.50
CA LEU A 373 0.83 15.61 16.95
C LEU A 373 2.20 15.90 16.33
N LEU A 374 2.22 16.38 15.08
CA LEU A 374 3.45 16.68 14.34
C LEU A 374 3.88 18.13 14.53
#